data_AF-A0A7C4C575-F1
#
_entry.id   AF-A0A7C4C575-F1
#
_cell.length_a   1.000
_cell.length_b   1.000
_cell.length_c   1.000
_cell.angle_alpha   90.00
_cell.angle_beta   90.00
_cell.angle_gamma   90.00
#
_symmetry.space_group_name_H-M   'P 1'
#
loop_
_entity.id
_entity.type
_entity.pdbx_description
1 polymer ?
#
loop_
_entity_poly.entity_id
_entity_poly.type
_entity_poly.pdbx_seq_one_letter_code
_entity_poly.pdbx_strand_id
1 'polypeptide(L)'
;MRCYGDRKGITSVIGTLFFLSILVLSIAFLLYVMTHIGIYNLSVIEMNRFDWEKIQERLAIKTLWINISSRYSRINMTIENQGTIPLEVDQLWIINRTDNIHKVFQFNPAIYLKPQEEKTGVGIDYTIDTTKNYTFILVTRRGNKAYIHYTLREYIHKEILPHIHFTVFSPDQPPPDKIILGKDPFHIYVTQRSNLRGVTAIIIGASIKFYNSETGENITSAFILEDSTLNYGYVTLREGYGTPMSFRYRFDKNIIQGKELIWVDVNVTLTININNIIVQVDEYSARTLVVGGRDLKILYVYEITFKERGNSLYARVKIVDIDGKGVPGAKVTITVSGGGGMEETTRGDGYAEFKLPSQGMICVEVKNVEKEDWKYMPDLNLETYDCFEQG
;
A
#
# COMPACT_ATOMS: atom_id res chain seq x y z
N MET A 1 -95.23 69.20 47.91
CA MET A 1 -94.17 69.68 46.99
C MET A 1 -93.02 68.69 47.07
N ARG A 2 -92.90 67.75 46.12
CA ARG A 2 -91.85 66.72 46.12
C ARG A 2 -90.65 67.26 45.34
N CYS A 3 -89.59 67.64 46.06
CA CYS A 3 -88.31 67.99 45.45
C CYS A 3 -87.70 66.72 44.83
N TYR A 4 -87.80 66.59 43.50
CA TYR A 4 -86.98 65.65 42.74
C TYR A 4 -85.55 66.20 42.74
N GLY A 5 -84.78 65.85 43.78
CA GLY A 5 -83.38 66.23 43.92
C GLY A 5 -82.52 65.60 42.83
N ASP A 6 -81.69 66.43 42.21
CA ASP A 6 -80.52 66.18 41.37
C ASP A 6 -79.93 64.76 41.36
N ARG A 7 -80.58 63.84 40.62
CA ARG A 7 -79.99 62.53 40.27
C ARG A 7 -79.05 62.57 39.06
N LYS A 8 -78.89 63.74 38.43
CA LYS A 8 -78.09 63.89 37.19
C LYS A 8 -76.57 63.90 37.44
N GLY A 9 -76.11 64.19 38.66
CA GLY A 9 -74.67 64.20 39.00
C GLY A 9 -74.06 62.80 39.21
N ILE A 10 -74.78 61.89 39.87
CA ILE A 10 -74.26 60.56 40.26
C ILE A 10 -74.02 59.67 39.04
N THR A 11 -74.90 59.73 38.03
CA THR A 11 -74.75 58.95 36.79
C THR A 11 -73.53 59.37 35.98
N SER A 12 -73.15 60.65 36.01
CA SER A 12 -71.94 61.16 35.35
C SER A 12 -70.67 60.61 36.00
N VAL A 13 -70.63 60.55 37.33
CA VAL A 13 -69.49 60.01 38.09
C VAL A 13 -69.31 58.52 37.82
N ILE A 14 -70.39 57.74 37.87
CA ILE A 14 -70.33 56.29 37.59
C ILE A 14 -69.88 56.03 36.14
N GLY A 15 -70.43 56.78 35.17
CA GLY A 15 -70.00 56.69 33.77
C GLY A 15 -68.51 57.02 33.59
N THR A 16 -68.02 58.04 34.26
CA THR A 16 -66.60 58.45 34.21
C THR A 16 -65.69 57.37 34.82
N LEU A 17 -66.06 56.77 35.96
CA LEU A 17 -65.29 55.69 36.58
C LEU A 17 -65.26 54.42 35.73
N PHE A 18 -66.40 54.09 35.10
CA PHE A 18 -66.48 52.95 34.19
C PHE A 18 -65.63 53.19 32.94
N PHE A 19 -65.71 54.39 32.36
CA PHE A 19 -64.87 54.79 31.23
C PHE A 19 -63.37 54.75 31.58
N LEU A 20 -62.99 55.28 32.74
CA LEU A 20 -61.61 55.25 33.23
C LEU A 20 -61.13 53.80 33.41
N SER A 21 -61.99 52.92 33.93
CA SER A 21 -61.65 51.51 34.13
C SER A 21 -61.40 50.80 32.80
N ILE A 22 -62.25 51.03 31.79
CA ILE A 22 -62.06 50.53 30.43
C ILE A 22 -60.78 51.10 29.80
N LEU A 23 -60.51 52.39 30.00
CA LEU A 23 -59.30 53.05 29.50
C LEU A 23 -58.04 52.42 30.09
N VAL A 24 -57.98 52.22 31.42
CA VAL A 24 -56.84 51.59 32.09
C VAL A 24 -56.65 50.15 31.64
N LEU A 25 -57.74 49.37 31.51
CA LEU A 25 -57.67 48.00 31.02
C LEU A 25 -57.17 47.94 29.57
N SER A 26 -57.60 48.88 28.74
CA SER A 26 -57.17 48.98 27.33
C SER A 26 -55.69 49.34 27.22
N ILE A 27 -55.22 50.28 28.03
CA ILE A 27 -53.79 50.65 28.10
C ILE A 27 -52.96 49.46 28.61
N ALA A 28 -53.40 48.78 29.68
CA ALA A 28 -52.72 47.61 30.22
C ALA A 28 -52.63 46.48 29.18
N PHE A 29 -53.72 46.21 28.46
CA PHE A 29 -53.73 45.24 27.37
C PHE A 29 -52.79 45.63 26.22
N LEU A 30 -52.79 46.91 25.82
CA LEU A 30 -51.87 47.42 24.80
C LEU A 30 -50.41 47.25 25.22
N LEU A 31 -50.07 47.59 26.47
CA LEU A 31 -48.72 47.39 27.00
C LEU A 31 -48.33 45.91 27.02
N TYR A 32 -49.24 45.03 27.44
CA TYR A 32 -49.04 43.58 27.41
C TYR A 32 -48.73 43.07 25.99
N VAL A 33 -49.51 43.48 24.99
CA VAL A 33 -49.28 43.11 23.58
C VAL A 33 -47.93 43.66 23.09
N MET A 34 -47.59 44.92 23.40
CA MET A 34 -46.30 45.50 23.02
C MET A 34 -45.12 44.74 23.64
N THR A 35 -45.20 44.32 24.91
CA THR A 35 -44.16 43.51 25.55
C THR A 35 -44.01 42.15 24.87
N HIS A 36 -45.11 41.48 24.54
CA HIS A 36 -45.07 40.19 23.85
C HIS A 36 -44.50 40.28 22.43
N ILE A 37 -44.85 41.34 21.68
CA ILE A 37 -44.24 41.61 20.37
C ILE A 37 -42.73 41.86 20.52
N GLY A 38 -42.32 42.60 21.55
CA GLY A 38 -40.90 42.85 21.85
C GLY A 38 -40.11 41.56 22.09
N ILE A 39 -40.62 40.68 22.95
CA ILE A 39 -39.99 39.38 23.24
C ILE A 39 -39.92 38.51 21.98
N TYR A 40 -41.01 38.45 21.21
CA TYR A 40 -41.05 37.70 19.96
C TYR A 40 -39.99 38.20 18.96
N ASN A 41 -39.89 39.50 18.76
CA ASN A 41 -38.91 40.10 17.85
C ASN A 41 -37.46 39.80 18.29
N LEU A 42 -37.18 39.86 19.59
CA LEU A 42 -35.88 39.47 20.15
C LEU A 42 -35.56 38.00 19.84
N SER A 43 -36.49 37.08 20.09
CA SER A 43 -36.30 35.65 19.78
C SER A 43 -36.09 35.40 18.29
N VAL A 44 -36.79 36.12 17.42
CA VAL A 44 -36.59 36.02 15.95
C VAL A 44 -35.19 36.51 15.56
N ILE A 45 -34.72 37.61 16.12
CA ILE A 45 -33.36 38.12 15.85
C ILE A 45 -32.30 37.13 16.35
N GLU A 46 -32.47 36.57 17.54
CA GLU A 46 -31.55 35.58 18.10
C GLU A 46 -31.52 34.29 17.28
N MET A 47 -32.69 33.79 16.85
CA MET A 47 -32.79 32.62 15.98
C MET A 47 -32.13 32.87 14.62
N ASN A 48 -32.40 34.02 14.00
CA ASN A 48 -31.78 34.40 12.73
C ASN A 48 -30.26 34.49 12.86
N ARG A 49 -29.74 35.04 13.97
CA ARG A 49 -28.30 35.09 14.23
C ARG A 49 -27.74 33.68 14.41
N PHE A 50 -28.40 32.83 15.19
CA PHE A 50 -27.99 31.44 15.41
C PHE A 50 -27.94 30.65 14.09
N ASP A 51 -28.97 30.77 13.25
CA ASP A 51 -29.03 30.11 11.94
C ASP A 51 -27.95 30.64 11.00
N TRP A 52 -27.72 31.95 10.98
CA TRP A 52 -26.64 32.55 10.21
C TRP A 52 -25.27 32.03 10.66
N GLU A 53 -24.99 32.01 11.97
CA GLU A 53 -23.76 31.46 12.53
C GLU A 53 -23.60 29.98 12.16
N LYS A 54 -24.69 29.19 12.28
CA LYS A 54 -24.68 27.78 11.90
C LYS A 54 -24.35 27.57 10.43
N ILE A 55 -24.83 28.42 9.52
CA ILE A 55 -24.49 28.36 8.08
C ILE A 55 -23.01 28.70 7.82
N GLN A 56 -22.45 29.63 8.59
CA GLN A 56 -21.04 30.06 8.47
C GLN A 56 -20.05 29.05 9.08
N GLU A 57 -20.52 28.17 9.94
CA GLU A 57 -19.73 27.11 10.56
C GLU A 57 -19.68 25.87 9.65
N ARG A 58 -18.46 25.47 9.25
CA ARG A 58 -18.24 24.29 8.40
C ARG A 58 -17.15 23.41 9.00
N LEU A 59 -17.54 22.26 9.52
CA LEU A 59 -16.61 21.25 10.04
C LEU A 59 -16.32 20.21 8.94
N ALA A 60 -15.06 19.81 8.81
CA ALA A 60 -14.64 18.70 7.96
C ALA A 60 -13.75 17.72 8.74
N ILE A 61 -13.86 16.43 8.40
CA ILE A 61 -12.92 15.39 8.84
C ILE A 61 -11.95 15.15 7.68
N LYS A 62 -10.69 15.55 7.87
CA LYS A 62 -9.67 15.47 6.83
C LYS A 62 -9.07 14.07 6.75
N THR A 63 -8.73 13.50 7.89
CA THR A 63 -8.23 12.13 7.99
C THR A 63 -8.78 11.43 9.23
N LEU A 64 -8.89 10.10 9.14
CA LEU A 64 -9.28 9.21 10.21
C LEU A 64 -8.26 8.08 10.27
N TRP A 65 -7.63 7.91 11.43
CA TRP A 65 -6.72 6.80 11.70
C TRP A 65 -7.17 6.05 12.95
N ILE A 66 -7.11 4.73 12.88
CA ILE A 66 -7.57 3.86 13.96
C ILE A 66 -6.40 2.95 14.31
N ASN A 67 -5.81 3.17 15.48
CA ASN A 67 -4.78 2.27 16.00
C ASN A 67 -5.47 1.11 16.70
N ILE A 68 -5.47 -0.05 16.03
CA ILE A 68 -6.06 -1.27 16.55
C ILE A 68 -5.04 -1.92 17.50
N SER A 69 -5.29 -1.83 18.81
CA SER A 69 -4.53 -2.59 19.82
C SER A 69 -5.39 -3.72 20.40
N SER A 70 -4.75 -4.72 21.00
CA SER A 70 -5.43 -5.94 21.49
C SER A 70 -6.43 -5.73 22.63
N ARG A 71 -6.49 -4.54 23.26
CA ARG A 71 -7.47 -4.23 24.32
C ARG A 71 -8.43 -3.10 23.96
N TYR A 72 -7.96 -2.06 23.25
CA TYR A 72 -8.78 -0.93 22.81
C TYR A 72 -8.27 -0.43 21.45
N SER A 73 -9.18 -0.05 20.55
CA SER A 73 -8.78 0.68 19.36
C SER A 73 -8.78 2.17 19.68
N ARG A 74 -7.67 2.87 19.43
CA ARG A 74 -7.64 4.32 19.57
C ARG A 74 -8.03 4.95 18.24
N ILE A 75 -9.21 5.55 18.20
CA ILE A 75 -9.66 6.35 17.06
C ILE A 75 -9.02 7.71 17.20
N ASN A 76 -8.41 8.21 16.15
CA ASN A 76 -7.91 9.55 16.10
C ASN A 76 -8.22 10.15 14.73
N MET A 77 -8.57 11.42 14.74
CA MET A 77 -9.00 12.16 13.57
C MET A 77 -8.20 13.44 13.47
N THR A 78 -8.05 13.89 12.24
CA THR A 78 -7.66 15.24 11.92
C THR A 78 -8.90 15.97 11.43
N ILE A 79 -9.25 17.04 12.12
CA ILE A 79 -10.44 17.82 11.86
C ILE A 79 -10.06 19.25 11.47
N GLU A 80 -10.87 19.88 10.64
CA GLU A 80 -10.63 21.21 10.12
C GLU A 80 -11.90 22.04 10.18
N ASN A 81 -11.76 23.31 10.60
CA ASN A 81 -12.82 24.30 10.47
C ASN A 81 -12.68 25.04 9.14
N GLN A 82 -13.48 24.68 8.16
CA GLN A 82 -13.55 25.31 6.85
C GLN A 82 -14.47 26.55 6.82
N GLY A 83 -15.08 26.89 7.96
CA GLY A 83 -15.98 28.02 8.12
C GLY A 83 -15.25 29.35 8.27
N THR A 84 -16.04 30.42 8.36
CA THR A 84 -15.56 31.81 8.59
C THR A 84 -15.63 32.22 10.06
N ILE A 85 -16.30 31.43 10.90
CA ILE A 85 -16.42 31.66 12.35
C ILE A 85 -15.80 30.51 13.16
N PRO A 86 -15.39 30.75 14.42
CA PRO A 86 -14.93 29.67 15.30
C PRO A 86 -16.03 28.67 15.61
N LEU A 87 -15.62 27.41 15.84
CA LEU A 87 -16.53 26.32 16.17
C LEU A 87 -16.06 25.52 17.38
N GLU A 88 -17.02 24.87 18.04
CA GLU A 88 -16.79 23.96 19.15
C GLU A 88 -17.36 22.58 18.80
N VAL A 89 -16.50 21.57 18.71
CA VAL A 89 -16.90 20.17 18.52
C VAL A 89 -17.17 19.55 19.89
N ASP A 90 -18.41 19.13 20.11
CA ASP A 90 -18.89 18.69 21.43
C ASP A 90 -19.17 17.19 21.47
N GLN A 91 -19.51 16.56 20.34
CA GLN A 91 -19.87 15.14 20.31
C GLN A 91 -19.21 14.38 19.16
N LEU A 92 -18.88 13.12 19.44
CA LEU A 92 -18.54 12.09 18.46
C LEU A 92 -19.56 10.96 18.52
N TRP A 93 -20.22 10.70 17.40
CA TRP A 93 -21.09 9.56 17.22
C TRP A 93 -20.36 8.48 16.43
N ILE A 94 -20.39 7.25 16.92
CA ILE A 94 -19.88 6.07 16.24
C ILE A 94 -21.07 5.17 15.93
N ILE A 95 -21.35 5.01 14.64
CA ILE A 95 -22.48 4.23 14.14
C ILE A 95 -21.94 2.97 13.50
N ASN A 96 -22.17 1.82 14.13
CA ASN A 96 -21.98 0.52 13.52
C ASN A 96 -23.15 0.28 12.56
N ARG A 97 -22.88 0.37 11.25
CA ARG A 97 -23.89 0.19 10.19
C ARG A 97 -24.29 -1.25 9.99
N THR A 98 -23.45 -2.21 10.40
CA THR A 98 -23.72 -3.65 10.25
C THR A 98 -24.80 -4.09 11.23
N ASP A 99 -24.64 -3.73 12.50
CA ASP A 99 -25.59 -4.15 13.57
C ASP A 99 -26.62 -3.06 13.92
N ASN A 100 -26.52 -1.89 13.29
CA ASN A 100 -27.29 -0.69 13.61
C ASN A 100 -27.19 -0.26 15.09
N ILE A 101 -25.98 -0.37 15.66
CA ILE A 101 -25.67 0.06 17.03
C ILE A 101 -25.00 1.43 17.00
N HIS A 102 -25.39 2.33 17.90
CA HIS A 102 -24.86 3.68 18.00
C HIS A 102 -24.23 3.93 19.37
N LYS A 103 -23.09 4.63 19.39
CA LYS A 103 -22.45 5.14 20.60
C LYS A 103 -22.16 6.62 20.45
N VAL A 104 -22.36 7.38 21.51
CA VAL A 104 -22.14 8.83 21.55
C VAL A 104 -21.13 9.14 22.65
N PHE A 105 -20.15 9.97 22.32
CA PHE A 105 -19.11 10.43 23.22
C PHE A 105 -19.13 11.94 23.26
N GLN A 106 -19.05 12.51 24.47
CA GLN A 106 -18.98 13.96 24.66
C GLN A 106 -17.53 14.35 24.91
N PHE A 107 -17.08 15.41 24.26
CA PHE A 107 -15.78 16.00 24.52
C PHE A 107 -15.89 16.96 25.71
N ASN A 108 -15.17 16.69 26.79
CA ASN A 108 -15.11 17.56 27.95
C ASN A 108 -13.65 17.90 28.30
N PRO A 109 -13.18 19.13 28.01
CA PRO A 109 -13.92 20.24 27.38
C PRO A 109 -14.19 20.01 25.89
N ALA A 110 -15.15 20.75 25.34
CA ALA A 110 -15.41 20.78 23.90
C ALA A 110 -14.16 21.26 23.14
N ILE A 111 -13.99 20.75 21.92
CA ILE A 111 -12.81 21.07 21.10
C ILE A 111 -13.07 22.35 20.33
N TYR A 112 -12.37 23.42 20.72
CA TYR A 112 -12.42 24.71 20.03
C TYR A 112 -11.48 24.74 18.82
N LEU A 113 -11.97 25.32 17.71
CA LEU A 113 -11.24 25.54 16.46
C LEU A 113 -11.52 26.94 15.91
N LYS A 114 -10.47 27.72 15.64
CA LYS A 114 -10.56 28.99 14.90
C LYS A 114 -10.89 28.73 13.42
N PRO A 115 -11.35 29.76 12.67
CA PRO A 115 -11.50 29.65 11.22
C PRO A 115 -10.21 29.17 10.56
N GLN A 116 -10.32 28.20 9.64
CA GLN A 116 -9.20 27.59 8.90
C GLN A 116 -8.17 26.86 9.77
N GLU A 117 -8.47 26.59 11.04
CA GLU A 117 -7.60 25.81 11.91
C GLU A 117 -7.80 24.32 11.70
N GLU A 118 -6.70 23.58 11.69
CA GLU A 118 -6.66 22.12 11.70
C GLU A 118 -6.20 21.64 13.07
N LYS A 119 -6.83 20.57 13.58
CA LYS A 119 -6.41 19.91 14.81
C LYS A 119 -6.32 18.40 14.61
N THR A 120 -5.14 17.87 14.92
CA THR A 120 -4.81 16.45 14.84
C THR A 120 -4.99 15.76 16.20
N GLY A 121 -5.12 14.44 16.18
CA GLY A 121 -5.21 13.63 17.41
C GLY A 121 -6.53 13.79 18.17
N VAL A 122 -7.59 14.23 17.50
CA VAL A 122 -8.94 14.29 18.07
C VAL A 122 -9.54 12.90 18.07
N GLY A 123 -9.73 12.33 19.25
CA GLY A 123 -9.94 10.90 19.33
C GLY A 123 -10.40 10.40 20.68
N ILE A 124 -10.84 9.15 20.70
CA ILE A 124 -11.22 8.41 21.90
C ILE A 124 -10.75 6.96 21.77
N ASP A 125 -10.62 6.29 22.92
CA ASP A 125 -10.48 4.85 22.95
C ASP A 125 -11.85 4.19 22.81
N TYR A 126 -12.01 3.35 21.78
CA TYR A 126 -13.24 2.62 21.50
C TYR A 126 -12.92 1.30 20.80
N THR A 127 -13.44 0.19 21.32
CA THR A 127 -13.21 -1.12 20.69
C THR A 127 -14.02 -1.25 19.41
N ILE A 128 -13.31 -1.27 18.28
CA ILE A 128 -13.89 -1.44 16.95
C ILE A 128 -13.82 -2.91 16.58
N ASP A 129 -14.96 -3.47 16.19
CA ASP A 129 -15.05 -4.79 15.58
C ASP A 129 -14.64 -4.68 14.12
N THR A 130 -13.50 -5.27 13.80
CA THR A 130 -12.86 -5.18 12.49
C THR A 130 -13.70 -5.79 11.36
N THR A 131 -14.70 -6.61 11.69
CA THR A 131 -15.60 -7.24 10.71
C THR A 131 -16.76 -6.34 10.28
N LYS A 132 -16.91 -5.15 10.88
CA LYS A 132 -18.09 -4.29 10.73
C LYS A 132 -17.79 -2.96 10.07
N ASN A 133 -18.85 -2.34 9.55
CA ASN A 133 -18.78 -1.06 8.86
C ASN A 133 -19.20 0.06 9.81
N TYR A 134 -18.43 1.16 9.82
CA TYR A 134 -18.67 2.26 10.75
C TYR A 134 -18.88 3.58 10.02
N THR A 135 -19.69 4.45 10.61
CA THR A 135 -19.72 5.89 10.30
C THR A 135 -19.37 6.66 11.55
N PHE A 136 -18.39 7.54 11.44
CA PHE A 136 -18.05 8.50 12.47
C PHE A 136 -18.72 9.83 12.14
N ILE A 137 -19.44 10.42 13.09
CA ILE A 137 -20.07 11.73 12.93
C ILE A 137 -19.61 12.64 14.06
N LEU A 138 -18.94 13.73 13.71
CA LEU A 138 -18.66 14.80 14.65
C LEU A 138 -19.79 15.82 14.62
N VAL A 139 -20.21 16.27 15.80
CA VAL A 139 -21.29 17.25 15.95
C VAL A 139 -20.75 18.45 16.72
N THR A 140 -20.98 19.64 16.17
CA THR A 140 -20.64 20.90 16.82
C THR A 140 -21.71 21.31 17.82
N ARG A 141 -21.39 22.25 18.70
CA ARG A 141 -22.34 22.80 19.68
C ARG A 141 -23.53 23.52 19.02
N ARG A 142 -23.35 24.04 17.81
CA ARG A 142 -24.42 24.63 16.96
C ARG A 142 -25.18 23.59 16.12
N GLY A 143 -24.80 22.32 16.22
CA GLY A 143 -25.49 21.19 15.60
C GLY A 143 -25.11 20.91 14.14
N ASN A 144 -24.01 21.47 13.63
CA ASN A 144 -23.44 21.06 12.35
C ASN A 144 -22.75 19.71 12.48
N LYS A 145 -22.72 18.97 11.38
CA LYS A 145 -22.25 17.58 11.36
C LYS A 145 -21.21 17.40 10.27
N ALA A 146 -20.12 16.71 10.61
CA ALA A 146 -19.17 16.17 9.65
C ALA A 146 -19.15 14.66 9.82
N TYR A 147 -19.16 13.90 8.72
CA TYR A 147 -19.16 12.45 8.78
C TYR A 147 -18.12 11.83 7.85
N ILE A 148 -17.60 10.69 8.25
CA ILE A 148 -16.73 9.85 7.44
C ILE A 148 -17.18 8.40 7.56
N HIS A 149 -17.32 7.74 6.42
CA HIS A 149 -17.58 6.30 6.37
C HIS A 149 -16.25 5.56 6.42
N TYR A 150 -16.19 4.53 7.25
CA TYR A 150 -15.00 3.72 7.45
C TYR A 150 -15.34 2.26 7.23
N THR A 151 -14.68 1.68 6.23
CA THR A 151 -14.64 0.25 5.99
C THR A 151 -13.22 -0.19 6.27
N LEU A 152 -13.01 -1.14 7.17
CA LEU A 152 -11.64 -1.60 7.50
C LEU A 152 -10.87 -2.10 6.26
N ARG A 153 -11.57 -2.70 5.30
CA ARG A 153 -11.00 -3.14 4.02
C ARG A 153 -10.28 -1.98 3.29
N GLU A 154 -10.82 -0.76 3.36
CA GLU A 154 -10.21 0.42 2.75
C GLU A 154 -8.96 0.88 3.50
N TYR A 155 -8.96 0.79 4.84
CA TYR A 155 -7.78 1.11 5.65
C TYR A 155 -6.60 0.17 5.36
N ILE A 156 -6.88 -1.14 5.27
CA ILE A 156 -5.86 -2.13 4.93
C ILE A 156 -5.23 -1.82 3.57
N HIS A 157 -6.05 -1.54 2.56
CA HIS A 157 -5.55 -1.27 1.21
C HIS A 157 -4.77 0.04 1.09
N LYS A 158 -5.19 1.11 1.78
CA LYS A 158 -4.60 2.45 1.63
C LYS A 158 -3.41 2.70 2.55
N GLU A 159 -3.41 2.14 3.76
CA GLU A 159 -2.43 2.48 4.80
C GLU A 159 -1.50 1.33 5.16
N ILE A 160 -1.92 0.07 4.99
CA ILE A 160 -1.12 -1.10 5.41
C ILE A 160 -0.38 -1.71 4.22
N LEU A 161 -1.10 -2.04 3.13
CA LEU A 161 -0.50 -2.72 1.96
C LEU A 161 0.70 -1.97 1.35
N PRO A 162 0.69 -0.63 1.21
CA PRO A 162 1.83 0.09 0.62
C PRO A 162 3.13 0.03 1.44
N HIS A 163 3.06 -0.48 2.67
CA HIS A 163 4.21 -0.59 3.58
C HIS A 163 4.74 -2.01 3.73
N ILE A 164 4.21 -2.95 2.95
CA ILE A 164 4.64 -4.34 2.92
C ILE A 164 5.27 -4.57 1.55
N HIS A 165 6.60 -4.52 1.52
CA HIS A 165 7.36 -4.86 0.32
C HIS A 165 7.93 -6.26 0.45
N PHE A 166 7.91 -7.00 -0.65
CA PHE A 166 8.56 -8.30 -0.73
C PHE A 166 9.63 -8.29 -1.79
N THR A 167 10.68 -9.06 -1.57
CA THR A 167 11.67 -9.37 -2.58
C THR A 167 11.82 -10.87 -2.62
N VAL A 168 11.68 -11.42 -3.81
CA VAL A 168 11.86 -12.85 -4.05
C VAL A 168 13.25 -13.04 -4.65
N PHE A 169 14.06 -13.90 -4.06
CA PHE A 169 15.39 -14.23 -4.57
C PHE A 169 15.77 -15.67 -4.22
N SER A 170 16.75 -16.22 -4.91
CA SER A 170 17.35 -17.53 -4.61
C SER A 170 18.84 -17.31 -4.26
N PRO A 171 19.27 -17.46 -2.99
CA PRO A 171 20.63 -17.25 -2.51
C PRO A 171 21.54 -18.47 -2.71
N ASP A 172 20.99 -19.62 -3.12
CA ASP A 172 21.82 -20.83 -3.28
C ASP A 172 22.87 -20.65 -4.39
N GLN A 173 22.70 -19.68 -5.30
CA GLN A 173 23.61 -19.44 -6.42
C GLN A 173 23.55 -17.97 -6.90
N PRO A 174 24.51 -17.10 -6.54
CA PRO A 174 24.73 -15.83 -7.25
C PRO A 174 25.53 -16.07 -8.56
N PRO A 175 25.24 -15.40 -9.69
CA PRO A 175 24.28 -14.31 -9.96
C PRO A 175 22.97 -14.82 -10.64
N PRO A 176 21.96 -13.96 -10.92
CA PRO A 176 20.51 -14.28 -10.90
C PRO A 176 19.94 -15.06 -12.11
N ASP A 177 20.76 -15.74 -12.88
CA ASP A 177 20.36 -16.32 -14.17
C ASP A 177 20.87 -17.77 -14.32
N LYS A 178 20.55 -18.64 -13.35
CA LYS A 178 20.86 -20.07 -13.49
C LYS A 178 19.67 -21.00 -13.33
N ILE A 179 19.89 -22.13 -13.98
CA ILE A 179 18.95 -23.07 -14.55
C ILE A 179 18.57 -24.13 -13.51
N ILE A 180 17.27 -24.24 -13.20
CA ILE A 180 16.76 -25.33 -12.37
C ILE A 180 16.72 -26.62 -13.21
N LEU A 181 17.70 -27.50 -13.02
CA LEU A 181 17.73 -28.85 -13.59
C LEU A 181 16.89 -29.77 -12.70
N GLY A 182 15.86 -30.41 -13.28
CA GLY A 182 14.76 -31.12 -12.60
C GLY A 182 15.09 -32.34 -11.72
N LYS A 183 16.22 -32.36 -11.01
CA LYS A 183 16.51 -33.27 -9.90
C LYS A 183 16.79 -32.53 -8.60
N ASP A 184 17.39 -31.35 -8.67
CA ASP A 184 17.84 -30.66 -7.46
C ASP A 184 16.74 -29.73 -6.96
N PRO A 185 16.43 -29.79 -5.65
CA PRO A 185 15.52 -28.83 -5.06
C PRO A 185 16.17 -27.46 -5.06
N PHE A 186 15.35 -26.43 -5.18
CA PHE A 186 15.80 -25.04 -5.12
C PHE A 186 14.99 -24.28 -4.07
N HIS A 187 15.62 -23.29 -3.46
CA HIS A 187 14.98 -22.46 -2.47
C HIS A 187 14.55 -21.11 -3.06
N ILE A 188 13.31 -20.74 -2.81
CA ILE A 188 12.79 -19.39 -3.02
C ILE A 188 12.79 -18.69 -1.67
N TYR A 189 13.49 -17.58 -1.59
CA TYR A 189 13.50 -16.74 -0.42
C TYR A 189 12.64 -15.52 -0.67
N VAL A 190 11.71 -15.28 0.24
CA VAL A 190 10.87 -14.10 0.25
C VAL A 190 11.32 -13.28 1.45
N THR A 191 12.03 -12.18 1.22
CA THR A 191 12.28 -11.21 2.28
C THR A 191 11.19 -10.16 2.25
N GLN A 192 10.71 -9.85 3.45
CA GLN A 192 9.70 -8.83 3.66
C GLN A 192 10.35 -7.62 4.30
N ARG A 193 10.10 -6.41 3.81
CA ARG A 193 10.43 -5.17 4.52
C ARG A 193 9.14 -4.47 4.93
N SER A 194 8.91 -4.40 6.25
CA SER A 194 7.75 -3.72 6.84
C SER A 194 8.13 -2.34 7.35
N ASN A 195 7.35 -1.32 6.98
CA ASN A 195 7.36 -0.02 7.65
C ASN A 195 6.17 0.13 8.62
N LEU A 196 5.50 -0.96 9.02
CA LEU A 196 4.35 -0.92 9.91
C LEU A 196 4.74 -0.52 11.34
N ARG A 197 4.44 0.73 11.72
CA ARG A 197 4.67 1.26 13.08
C ARG A 197 3.62 0.77 14.07
N GLY A 198 4.07 0.08 15.12
CA GLY A 198 3.22 -0.31 16.26
C GLY A 198 2.17 -1.38 15.95
N VAL A 199 2.23 -2.03 14.79
CA VAL A 199 1.32 -3.09 14.37
C VAL A 199 2.10 -4.39 14.28
N THR A 200 1.65 -5.43 14.99
CA THR A 200 2.17 -6.79 14.82
C THR A 200 1.38 -7.47 13.71
N ALA A 201 2.06 -7.80 12.62
CA ALA A 201 1.49 -8.57 11.52
C ALA A 201 2.12 -9.97 11.53
N ILE A 202 1.30 -11.00 11.37
CA ILE A 202 1.72 -12.39 11.44
C ILE A 202 1.44 -13.04 10.10
N ILE A 203 2.45 -13.46 9.37
CA ILE A 203 2.25 -14.28 8.17
C ILE A 203 1.82 -15.67 8.64
N ILE A 204 0.59 -16.04 8.28
CA ILE A 204 -0.04 -17.32 8.64
C ILE A 204 -0.15 -18.28 7.46
N GLY A 205 0.19 -17.83 6.25
CA GLY A 205 0.17 -18.66 5.06
C GLY A 205 0.89 -17.98 3.89
N ALA A 206 1.33 -18.79 2.95
CA ALA A 206 1.87 -18.34 1.67
C ALA A 206 1.42 -19.30 0.57
N SER A 207 1.18 -18.76 -0.61
CA SER A 207 0.93 -19.52 -1.83
C SER A 207 1.84 -18.94 -2.90
N ILE A 208 2.64 -19.78 -3.55
CA ILE A 208 3.49 -19.37 -4.67
C ILE A 208 2.92 -20.00 -5.92
N LYS A 209 2.77 -19.18 -6.96
CA LYS A 209 2.34 -19.60 -8.28
C LYS A 209 3.45 -19.33 -9.28
N PHE A 210 3.61 -20.26 -10.21
CA PHE A 210 4.59 -20.21 -11.28
C PHE A 210 3.86 -20.06 -12.61
N TYR A 211 4.30 -19.13 -13.44
CA TYR A 211 3.71 -18.87 -14.75
C TYR A 211 4.80 -18.93 -15.81
N ASN A 212 4.49 -19.49 -16.98
CA ASN A 212 5.36 -19.37 -18.14
C ASN A 212 5.41 -17.90 -18.57
N SER A 213 6.58 -17.27 -18.58
CA SER A 213 6.74 -15.84 -18.87
C SER A 213 6.40 -15.47 -20.33
N GLU A 214 6.43 -16.43 -21.26
CA GLU A 214 6.11 -16.20 -22.67
C GLU A 214 4.61 -16.36 -22.93
N THR A 215 3.99 -17.40 -22.37
CA THR A 215 2.58 -17.72 -22.65
C THR A 215 1.60 -17.19 -21.60
N GLY A 216 2.09 -16.85 -20.39
CA GLY A 216 1.28 -16.52 -19.22
C GLY A 216 0.57 -17.73 -18.59
N GLU A 217 0.84 -18.95 -19.07
CA GLU A 217 0.20 -20.17 -18.56
C GLU A 217 0.63 -20.47 -17.13
N ASN A 218 -0.33 -20.81 -16.26
CA ASN A 218 -0.04 -21.24 -14.89
C ASN A 218 0.52 -22.67 -14.89
N ILE A 219 1.81 -22.80 -14.59
CA ILE A 219 2.55 -24.06 -14.54
C ILE A 219 2.87 -24.51 -13.12
N THR A 220 2.17 -23.96 -12.11
CA THR A 220 2.42 -24.24 -10.68
C THR A 220 2.42 -25.73 -10.34
N SER A 221 1.60 -26.54 -11.03
CA SER A 221 1.55 -27.99 -10.81
C SER A 221 2.87 -28.70 -11.11
N ALA A 222 3.75 -28.10 -11.93
CA ALA A 222 5.09 -28.63 -12.19
C ALA A 222 6.08 -28.39 -11.03
N PHE A 223 5.68 -27.65 -9.99
CA PHE A 223 6.53 -27.33 -8.85
C PHE A 223 5.93 -27.92 -7.57
N ILE A 224 6.63 -28.89 -6.99
CA ILE A 224 6.22 -29.58 -5.78
C ILE A 224 6.92 -28.89 -4.60
N LEU A 225 6.16 -28.26 -3.72
CA LEU A 225 6.68 -27.72 -2.46
C LEU A 225 7.13 -28.88 -1.57
N GLU A 226 8.44 -28.96 -1.27
CA GLU A 226 9.02 -29.97 -0.38
C GLU A 226 9.04 -29.50 1.07
N ASP A 227 9.39 -28.22 1.31
CA ASP A 227 9.42 -27.64 2.65
C ASP A 227 9.22 -26.13 2.62
N SER A 228 8.79 -25.54 3.74
CA SER A 228 8.61 -24.10 3.91
C SER A 228 8.92 -23.70 5.35
N THR A 229 9.48 -22.51 5.53
CA THR A 229 9.59 -21.89 6.87
C THR A 229 8.24 -21.82 7.59
N LEU A 230 7.13 -21.70 6.86
CA LEU A 230 5.78 -21.68 7.44
C LEU A 230 5.30 -23.04 7.96
N ASN A 231 5.93 -24.14 7.56
CA ASN A 231 5.65 -25.46 8.16
C ASN A 231 6.04 -25.49 9.65
N TYR A 232 6.96 -24.62 10.06
CA TYR A 232 7.47 -24.54 11.43
C TYR A 232 6.75 -23.49 12.28
N GLY A 233 5.68 -22.86 11.75
CA GLY A 233 4.84 -21.92 12.46
C GLY A 233 4.56 -20.64 11.68
N TYR A 234 4.41 -19.54 12.41
CA TYR A 234 4.08 -18.25 11.83
C TYR A 234 5.29 -17.31 11.82
N VAL A 235 5.33 -16.38 10.88
CA VAL A 235 6.39 -15.37 10.79
C VAL A 235 5.86 -14.04 11.29
N THR A 236 6.46 -13.50 12.35
CA THR A 236 6.07 -12.19 12.89
C THR A 236 6.82 -11.08 12.18
N LEU A 237 6.08 -10.18 11.53
CA LEU A 237 6.63 -8.98 10.92
C LEU A 237 6.89 -7.92 11.98
N ARG A 238 8.10 -7.37 11.97
CA ARG A 238 8.54 -6.27 12.85
C ARG A 238 8.99 -5.09 12.00
N GLU A 239 8.72 -3.86 12.47
CA GLU A 239 9.16 -2.63 11.81
C GLU A 239 10.68 -2.65 11.57
N GLY A 240 11.09 -2.38 10.33
CA GLY A 240 12.50 -2.23 9.96
C GLY A 240 13.30 -3.53 9.85
N TYR A 241 12.72 -4.70 10.14
CA TYR A 241 13.41 -5.98 10.02
C TYR A 241 12.98 -6.77 8.79
N GLY A 242 13.98 -7.17 8.00
CA GLY A 242 13.84 -8.17 6.97
C GLY A 242 13.64 -9.54 7.59
N THR A 243 12.46 -10.16 7.46
CA THR A 243 12.28 -11.55 7.88
C THR A 243 12.27 -12.45 6.66
N PRO A 244 13.33 -13.26 6.41
CA PRO A 244 13.36 -14.16 5.28
C PRO A 244 12.42 -15.35 5.53
N MET A 245 11.65 -15.70 4.51
CA MET A 245 10.94 -16.97 4.42
C MET A 245 11.58 -17.79 3.32
N SER A 246 11.81 -19.08 3.56
CA SER A 246 12.33 -20.00 2.56
C SER A 246 11.23 -20.99 2.14
N PHE A 247 11.15 -21.25 0.85
CA PHE A 247 10.28 -22.26 0.25
C PHE A 247 11.13 -23.15 -0.63
N ARG A 248 11.24 -24.42 -0.28
CA ARG A 248 12.00 -25.41 -1.04
C ARG A 248 11.07 -26.11 -2.02
N TYR A 249 11.34 -25.95 -3.30
CA TYR A 249 10.59 -26.59 -4.37
C TYR A 249 11.42 -27.63 -5.11
N ARG A 250 10.74 -28.64 -5.64
CA ARG A 250 11.28 -29.57 -6.62
C ARG A 250 10.46 -29.49 -7.89
N PHE A 251 11.13 -29.32 -9.02
CA PHE A 251 10.49 -29.27 -10.33
C PHE A 251 10.24 -30.68 -10.89
N ASP A 252 8.98 -31.02 -11.19
CA ASP A 252 8.59 -32.24 -11.88
C ASP A 252 8.59 -32.02 -13.41
N LYS A 253 9.72 -32.39 -13.99
CA LYS A 253 9.96 -32.34 -15.44
C LYS A 253 8.99 -33.17 -16.30
N ASN A 254 8.21 -34.08 -15.73
CA ASN A 254 7.28 -34.89 -16.52
C ASN A 254 5.99 -34.13 -16.86
N ILE A 255 5.70 -33.06 -16.11
CA ILE A 255 4.49 -32.26 -16.25
C ILE A 255 4.60 -31.30 -17.43
N ILE A 256 5.80 -30.75 -17.66
CA ILE A 256 6.07 -29.92 -18.83
C ILE A 256 6.63 -30.82 -19.93
N GLN A 257 5.74 -31.33 -20.78
CA GLN A 257 6.12 -32.18 -21.90
C GLN A 257 6.84 -31.36 -22.97
N GLY A 258 8.17 -31.27 -22.89
CA GLY A 258 8.98 -30.57 -23.88
C GLY A 258 10.47 -30.53 -23.54
N LYS A 259 11.32 -30.46 -24.58
CA LYS A 259 12.76 -30.17 -24.46
C LYS A 259 13.01 -28.67 -24.55
N GLU A 260 12.21 -27.85 -23.87
CA GLU A 260 12.28 -26.40 -24.00
C GLU A 260 12.61 -25.72 -22.67
N LEU A 261 13.44 -24.70 -22.81
CA LEU A 261 13.74 -23.73 -21.78
C LEU A 261 12.51 -22.86 -21.58
N ILE A 262 12.10 -22.67 -20.33
CA ILE A 262 10.98 -21.79 -20.02
C ILE A 262 11.43 -20.74 -19.01
N TRP A 263 11.21 -19.49 -19.37
CA TRP A 263 11.22 -18.42 -18.39
C TRP A 263 9.97 -18.56 -17.52
N VAL A 264 10.15 -18.44 -16.22
CA VAL A 264 9.08 -18.62 -15.22
C VAL A 264 8.96 -17.36 -14.38
N ASP A 265 7.79 -16.75 -14.43
CA ASP A 265 7.41 -15.68 -13.53
C ASP A 265 6.86 -16.28 -12.24
N VAL A 266 7.26 -15.70 -11.11
CA VAL A 266 6.85 -16.17 -9.78
C VAL A 266 5.94 -15.13 -9.14
N ASN A 267 4.72 -15.54 -8.81
CA ASN A 267 3.80 -14.73 -8.02
C ASN A 267 3.73 -15.31 -6.61
N VAL A 268 3.95 -14.46 -5.60
CA VAL A 268 3.85 -14.82 -4.20
C VAL A 268 2.64 -14.14 -3.59
N THR A 269 1.69 -14.94 -3.13
CA THR A 269 0.56 -14.51 -2.31
C THR A 269 0.87 -14.82 -0.85
N LEU A 270 0.87 -13.81 0.01
CA LEU A 270 1.04 -13.98 1.46
C LEU A 270 -0.26 -13.71 2.19
N THR A 271 -0.63 -14.62 3.09
CA THR A 271 -1.78 -14.47 3.97
C THR A 271 -1.29 -13.99 5.32
N ILE A 272 -1.67 -12.76 5.68
CA ILE A 272 -1.19 -12.04 6.84
C ILE A 272 -2.35 -11.82 7.80
N ASN A 273 -2.19 -12.26 9.03
CA ASN A 273 -3.07 -11.93 10.15
C ASN A 273 -2.55 -10.67 10.86
N ILE A 274 -3.33 -9.60 10.82
CA ILE A 274 -3.05 -8.35 11.51
C ILE A 274 -4.16 -8.17 12.55
N ASN A 275 -3.87 -8.41 13.83
CA ASN A 275 -4.86 -8.25 14.92
C ASN A 275 -6.20 -8.99 14.64
N ASN A 276 -6.14 -10.27 14.27
CA ASN A 276 -7.27 -11.13 13.86
C ASN A 276 -7.91 -10.78 12.51
N ILE A 277 -7.30 -9.92 11.72
CA ILE A 277 -7.75 -9.61 10.37
C ILE A 277 -6.88 -10.34 9.36
N ILE A 278 -7.50 -11.16 8.52
CA ILE A 278 -6.79 -11.88 7.46
C ILE A 278 -6.75 -11.02 6.20
N VAL A 279 -5.55 -10.76 5.72
CA VAL A 279 -5.25 -9.98 4.51
C VAL A 279 -4.43 -10.85 3.57
N GLN A 280 -4.68 -10.75 2.27
CA GLN A 280 -3.82 -11.32 1.25
C GLN A 280 -3.07 -10.22 0.53
N VAL A 281 -1.77 -10.42 0.34
CA VAL A 281 -0.89 -9.52 -0.39
C VAL A 281 -0.23 -10.31 -1.50
N ASP A 282 -0.38 -9.86 -2.74
CA ASP A 282 0.20 -10.49 -3.91
C ASP A 282 1.35 -9.63 -4.42
N GLU A 283 2.52 -10.25 -4.63
CA GLU A 283 3.67 -9.59 -5.26
C GLU A 283 4.18 -10.48 -6.40
N TYR A 284 4.43 -9.87 -7.56
CA TYR A 284 5.06 -10.53 -8.69
C TYR A 284 6.57 -10.27 -8.66
N SER A 285 7.35 -11.35 -8.65
CA SER A 285 8.80 -11.27 -8.85
C SER A 285 9.15 -11.34 -10.33
N ALA A 286 10.28 -10.73 -10.66
CA ALA A 286 10.90 -10.84 -11.97
C ALA A 286 11.36 -12.28 -12.29
N ARG A 287 11.39 -12.54 -13.60
CA ARG A 287 11.69 -13.79 -14.33
C ARG A 287 12.77 -14.66 -13.69
N THR A 288 12.49 -15.96 -13.55
CA THR A 288 13.45 -17.01 -13.18
C THR A 288 13.52 -18.02 -14.32
N LEU A 289 14.72 -18.40 -14.80
CA LEU A 289 14.85 -19.40 -15.85
C LEU A 289 14.73 -20.83 -15.28
N VAL A 290 13.77 -21.61 -15.78
CA VAL A 290 13.59 -23.02 -15.42
C VAL A 290 13.86 -23.88 -16.66
N VAL A 291 14.60 -24.98 -16.49
CA VAL A 291 15.05 -25.78 -17.63
C VAL A 291 14.56 -27.20 -17.55
N GLY A 292 13.66 -27.53 -18.47
CA GLY A 292 13.13 -28.87 -18.64
C GLY A 292 14.08 -29.78 -19.42
N GLY A 293 14.47 -30.90 -18.82
CA GLY A 293 15.02 -32.05 -19.56
C GLY A 293 16.50 -32.34 -19.34
N ARG A 294 16.92 -33.56 -19.70
CA ARG A 294 18.28 -34.10 -19.45
C ARG A 294 19.27 -33.91 -20.61
N ASP A 295 18.82 -33.42 -21.76
CA ASP A 295 19.62 -33.46 -23.00
C ASP A 295 19.73 -32.10 -23.70
N LEU A 296 19.47 -31.00 -22.99
CA LEU A 296 19.63 -29.66 -23.55
C LEU A 296 21.11 -29.29 -23.59
N LYS A 297 21.69 -29.41 -24.78
CA LYS A 297 23.03 -28.91 -25.12
C LYS A 297 22.95 -27.38 -25.27
N ILE A 298 23.12 -26.67 -24.16
CA ILE A 298 23.12 -25.20 -24.12
C ILE A 298 24.52 -24.72 -23.81
N LEU A 299 24.96 -23.65 -24.48
CA LEU A 299 26.22 -23.00 -24.18
C LEU A 299 26.03 -21.50 -24.00
N TYR A 300 26.89 -20.89 -23.20
CA TYR A 300 26.91 -19.45 -22.92
C TYR A 300 28.32 -18.97 -22.58
N VAL A 301 28.52 -17.66 -22.62
CA VAL A 301 29.78 -16.99 -22.28
C VAL A 301 29.88 -16.84 -20.76
N TYR A 302 30.90 -17.46 -20.17
CA TYR A 302 31.10 -17.45 -18.72
C TYR A 302 31.99 -16.30 -18.26
N GLU A 303 33.07 -16.01 -18.99
CA GLU A 303 34.00 -14.94 -18.65
C GLU A 303 34.81 -14.54 -19.88
N ILE A 304 35.26 -13.29 -19.87
CA ILE A 304 36.26 -12.73 -20.78
C ILE A 304 37.47 -12.38 -19.91
N THR A 305 38.64 -12.94 -20.21
CA THR A 305 39.86 -12.62 -19.47
C THR A 305 40.96 -12.17 -20.41
N PHE A 306 41.78 -11.22 -19.97
CA PHE A 306 42.89 -10.71 -20.75
C PHE A 306 44.22 -11.28 -20.25
N LYS A 307 45.10 -11.65 -21.16
CA LYS A 307 46.42 -12.20 -20.84
C LYS A 307 47.49 -11.67 -21.78
N GLU A 308 48.54 -11.12 -21.21
CA GLU A 308 49.73 -10.73 -21.95
C GLU A 308 50.69 -11.92 -22.12
N ARG A 309 51.22 -12.08 -23.32
CA ARG A 309 52.27 -13.07 -23.61
C ARG A 309 53.31 -12.44 -24.55
N GLY A 310 54.42 -11.99 -23.96
CA GLY A 310 55.41 -11.18 -24.67
C GLY A 310 54.80 -9.83 -25.06
N ASN A 311 55.06 -9.36 -26.29
CA ASN A 311 54.54 -8.10 -26.82
C ASN A 311 53.14 -8.25 -27.44
N SER A 312 52.32 -9.17 -26.96
CA SER A 312 50.99 -9.42 -27.52
C SER A 312 49.98 -9.64 -26.41
N LEU A 313 48.83 -8.97 -26.54
CA LEU A 313 47.67 -9.13 -25.67
C LEU A 313 46.73 -10.18 -26.29
N TYR A 314 46.17 -11.04 -25.44
CA TYR A 314 45.17 -12.02 -25.83
C TYR A 314 43.90 -11.84 -25.00
N ALA A 315 42.74 -11.88 -25.65
CA ALA A 315 41.47 -12.08 -24.96
C ALA A 315 41.13 -13.58 -24.98
N ARG A 316 40.68 -14.08 -23.84
CA ARG A 316 40.25 -15.45 -23.61
C ARG A 316 38.77 -15.43 -23.29
N VAL A 317 37.96 -15.95 -24.18
CA VAL A 317 36.51 -16.09 -23.97
C VAL A 317 36.23 -17.53 -23.54
N LYS A 318 35.66 -17.72 -22.37
CA LYS A 318 35.29 -19.05 -21.85
C LYS A 318 33.85 -19.36 -22.21
N ILE A 319 33.64 -20.45 -22.95
CA ILE A 319 32.32 -20.98 -23.22
C ILE A 319 32.10 -22.21 -22.36
N VAL A 320 30.98 -22.24 -21.66
CA VAL A 320 30.61 -23.33 -20.78
C VAL A 320 29.22 -23.86 -21.09
N ASP A 321 28.94 -25.08 -20.63
CA ASP A 321 27.61 -25.66 -20.63
C ASP A 321 26.82 -25.17 -19.41
N ILE A 322 25.57 -25.62 -19.32
CA ILE A 322 24.65 -25.39 -18.21
C ILE A 322 25.22 -25.72 -16.81
N ASP A 323 26.14 -26.69 -16.72
CA ASP A 323 26.81 -27.09 -15.49
C ASP A 323 28.04 -26.23 -15.19
N GLY A 324 28.43 -25.33 -16.10
CA GLY A 324 29.67 -24.55 -16.01
C GLY A 324 30.92 -25.30 -16.50
N LYS A 325 30.76 -26.45 -17.17
CA LYS A 325 31.89 -27.20 -17.75
C LYS A 325 32.28 -26.59 -19.09
N GLY A 326 33.58 -26.48 -19.36
CA GLY A 326 34.07 -25.94 -20.62
C GLY A 326 33.58 -26.72 -21.83
N VAL A 327 33.07 -26.01 -22.84
CA VAL A 327 32.52 -26.62 -24.07
C VAL A 327 33.56 -26.51 -25.18
N PRO A 328 34.22 -27.61 -25.60
CA PRO A 328 35.21 -27.57 -26.67
C PRO A 328 34.56 -27.51 -28.05
N GLY A 329 35.27 -27.02 -29.06
CA GLY A 329 34.79 -26.98 -30.45
C GLY A 329 33.65 -26.00 -30.73
N ALA A 330 33.31 -25.09 -29.81
CA ALA A 330 32.41 -23.98 -30.06
C ALA A 330 33.13 -22.86 -30.81
N LYS A 331 32.54 -22.38 -31.89
CA LYS A 331 33.03 -21.25 -32.69
C LYS A 331 32.53 -19.96 -32.06
N VAL A 332 33.45 -19.09 -31.67
CA VAL A 332 33.17 -17.83 -30.96
C VAL A 332 33.51 -16.68 -31.88
N THR A 333 32.57 -15.76 -32.06
CA THR A 333 32.76 -14.53 -32.84
C THR A 333 32.78 -13.34 -31.90
N ILE A 334 33.84 -12.53 -31.95
CA ILE A 334 33.98 -11.30 -31.17
C ILE A 334 34.15 -10.08 -32.08
N THR A 335 33.87 -8.90 -31.55
CA THR A 335 34.30 -7.61 -32.13
C THR A 335 35.25 -6.92 -31.17
N VAL A 336 36.32 -6.33 -31.73
CA VAL A 336 37.36 -5.62 -30.97
C VAL A 336 37.25 -4.12 -31.25
N SER A 337 37.31 -3.27 -30.23
CA SER A 337 37.28 -1.82 -30.41
C SER A 337 38.44 -1.33 -31.29
N GLY A 338 38.12 -0.62 -32.38
CA GLY A 338 39.12 -0.17 -33.37
C GLY A 338 39.60 -1.25 -34.34
N GLY A 339 39.08 -2.48 -34.24
CA GLY A 339 39.38 -3.60 -35.13
C GLY A 339 38.16 -4.13 -35.88
N GLY A 340 38.36 -5.20 -36.65
CA GLY A 340 37.30 -5.97 -37.29
C GLY A 340 36.76 -7.09 -36.39
N GLY A 341 35.76 -7.82 -36.88
CA GLY A 341 35.30 -9.06 -36.24
C GLY A 341 36.38 -10.13 -36.30
N MET A 342 36.54 -10.88 -35.21
CA MET A 342 37.45 -12.03 -35.11
C MET A 342 36.66 -13.28 -34.77
N GLU A 343 37.17 -14.43 -35.17
CA GLU A 343 36.55 -15.72 -34.93
C GLU A 343 37.60 -16.73 -34.49
N GLU A 344 37.29 -17.51 -33.47
CA GLU A 344 38.18 -18.56 -32.97
C GLU A 344 37.35 -19.72 -32.40
N THR A 345 37.95 -20.92 -32.33
CA THR A 345 37.28 -22.10 -31.78
C THR A 345 37.79 -22.40 -30.38
N THR A 346 36.87 -22.72 -29.46
CA THR A 346 37.21 -23.11 -28.09
C THR A 346 38.02 -24.40 -28.05
N ARG A 347 39.06 -24.43 -27.22
CA ARG A 347 39.91 -25.60 -26.98
C ARG A 347 39.26 -26.59 -26.00
N GLY A 348 39.98 -27.65 -25.64
CA GLY A 348 39.53 -28.71 -24.72
C GLY A 348 39.04 -28.21 -23.35
N ASP A 349 39.50 -27.04 -22.90
CA ASP A 349 39.12 -26.38 -21.65
C ASP A 349 37.96 -25.37 -21.80
N GLY A 350 37.40 -25.23 -23.01
CA GLY A 350 36.30 -24.31 -23.32
C GLY A 350 36.73 -22.88 -23.61
N TYR A 351 38.03 -22.57 -23.72
CA TYR A 351 38.48 -21.21 -24.04
C TYR A 351 38.79 -21.02 -25.52
N ALA A 352 38.27 -19.95 -26.10
CA ALA A 352 38.71 -19.38 -27.38
C ALA A 352 39.70 -18.24 -27.10
N GLU A 353 40.88 -18.26 -27.75
CA GLU A 353 41.97 -17.31 -27.51
C GLU A 353 42.18 -16.40 -28.74
N PHE A 354 41.89 -15.11 -28.58
CA PHE A 354 41.99 -14.11 -29.63
C PHE A 354 43.22 -13.26 -29.44
N LYS A 355 44.11 -13.22 -30.44
CA LYS A 355 45.26 -12.30 -30.42
C LYS A 355 44.79 -10.88 -30.80
N LEU A 356 44.97 -9.94 -29.89
CA LEU A 356 44.49 -8.56 -30.05
C LEU A 356 45.58 -7.65 -30.65
N PRO A 357 45.20 -6.61 -31.41
CA PRO A 357 46.14 -5.59 -31.88
C PRO A 357 46.70 -4.83 -30.67
N SER A 358 48.03 -4.75 -30.56
CA SER A 358 48.72 -4.16 -29.41
C SER A 358 48.80 -2.64 -29.53
N GLN A 359 47.87 -1.90 -28.94
CA GLN A 359 48.03 -0.50 -28.51
C GLN A 359 46.75 0.06 -27.86
N GLY A 360 46.88 0.63 -26.66
CA GLY A 360 45.85 1.42 -26.00
C GLY A 360 44.77 0.60 -25.28
N MET A 361 43.63 1.25 -25.03
CA MET A 361 42.44 0.62 -24.45
C MET A 361 41.74 -0.25 -25.50
N ILE A 362 41.58 -1.53 -25.19
CA ILE A 362 40.98 -2.52 -26.09
C ILE A 362 39.78 -3.14 -25.41
N CYS A 363 38.63 -3.03 -26.04
CA CYS A 363 37.39 -3.66 -25.60
C CYS A 363 37.01 -4.80 -26.54
N VAL A 364 36.54 -5.89 -25.96
CA VAL A 364 36.10 -7.10 -26.66
C VAL A 364 34.64 -7.32 -26.36
N GLU A 365 33.83 -7.52 -27.40
CA GLU A 365 32.42 -7.88 -27.28
C GLU A 365 32.17 -9.22 -27.97
N VAL A 366 31.54 -10.17 -27.28
CA VAL A 366 31.13 -11.46 -27.88
C VAL A 366 29.82 -11.26 -28.64
N LYS A 367 29.85 -11.48 -29.94
CA LYS A 367 28.68 -11.32 -30.82
C LYS A 367 27.88 -12.59 -31.00
N ASN A 368 28.55 -13.73 -31.16
CA ASN A 368 27.88 -14.99 -31.39
C ASN A 368 28.73 -16.17 -30.93
N VAL A 369 28.07 -17.28 -30.59
CA VAL A 369 28.70 -18.57 -30.32
C VAL A 369 27.92 -19.66 -31.04
N GLU A 370 28.61 -20.50 -31.81
CA GLU A 370 27.99 -21.55 -32.62
C GLU A 370 28.64 -22.90 -32.35
N LYS A 371 27.82 -23.95 -32.22
CA LYS A 371 28.29 -25.34 -32.17
C LYS A 371 27.17 -26.27 -32.61
N GLU A 372 27.50 -27.26 -33.43
CA GLU A 372 26.53 -28.23 -33.95
C GLU A 372 25.80 -28.97 -32.82
N ASP A 373 24.47 -29.03 -32.89
CA ASP A 373 23.55 -29.54 -31.85
C ASP A 373 23.50 -28.74 -30.53
N TRP A 374 24.18 -27.61 -30.41
CA TRP A 374 24.10 -26.77 -29.22
C TRP A 374 23.32 -25.49 -29.51
N LYS A 375 22.54 -25.05 -28.52
CA LYS A 375 21.84 -23.75 -28.55
C LYS A 375 22.65 -22.74 -27.75
N TYR A 376 23.10 -21.67 -28.40
CA TYR A 376 23.67 -20.51 -27.70
C TYR A 376 22.56 -19.69 -27.06
N MET A 377 22.75 -19.34 -25.79
CA MET A 377 21.82 -18.53 -25.02
C MET A 377 22.50 -17.27 -24.51
N PRO A 378 22.38 -16.15 -25.24
CA PRO A 378 23.03 -14.90 -24.84
C PRO A 378 22.49 -14.34 -23.51
N ASP A 379 21.23 -14.63 -23.17
CA ASP A 379 20.60 -14.22 -21.90
C ASP A 379 21.25 -14.87 -20.67
N LEU A 380 22.07 -15.92 -20.86
CA LEU A 380 22.83 -16.59 -19.79
C LEU A 380 24.26 -16.06 -19.65
N ASN A 381 24.71 -15.18 -20.55
CA ASN A 381 26.08 -14.70 -20.54
C ASN A 381 26.37 -13.90 -19.27
N LEU A 382 27.41 -14.28 -18.54
CA LEU A 382 27.86 -13.52 -17.38
C LEU A 382 28.66 -12.29 -17.80
N GLU A 383 29.39 -12.39 -18.90
CA GLU A 383 30.16 -11.31 -19.51
C GLU A 383 30.02 -11.39 -21.02
N THR A 384 29.54 -10.33 -21.65
CA THR A 384 29.50 -10.20 -23.12
C THR A 384 30.45 -9.13 -23.63
N TYR A 385 30.98 -8.30 -22.74
CA TYR A 385 31.80 -7.15 -23.05
C TYR A 385 32.79 -6.92 -21.91
N ASP A 386 34.05 -6.75 -22.24
CA ASP A 386 35.06 -6.33 -21.27
C ASP A 386 36.15 -5.50 -21.95
N CYS A 387 36.81 -4.62 -21.19
CA CYS A 387 37.86 -3.74 -21.67
C CYS A 387 39.14 -3.90 -20.85
N PHE A 388 40.27 -3.86 -21.55
CA PHE A 388 41.60 -3.89 -20.96
C PHE A 388 42.41 -2.69 -21.42
N GLU A 389 43.00 -1.98 -20.46
CA GLU A 389 43.96 -0.91 -20.74
C GLU A 389 45.38 -1.48 -20.63
N GLN A 390 46.10 -1.51 -21.75
CA GLN A 390 47.48 -1.97 -21.78
C GLN A 390 48.40 -0.86 -21.22
N GLY A 391 49.02 -1.15 -20.07
CA GLY A 391 49.90 -0.22 -19.33
C GLY A 391 51.33 -0.13 -19.84
#